data_AF-A0A1E1X1M8-F1
#
_entry.id   AF-A0A1E1X1M8-F1
#
_cell.length_a   1.000
_cell.length_b   1.000
_cell.length_c   1.000
_cell.angle_alpha   90.00
_cell.angle_beta   90.00
_cell.angle_gamma   90.00
#
_symmetry.space_group_name_H-M   'P 1'
#
loop_
_entity.id
_entity.type
_entity.pdbx_description
1 polymer ?
#
loop_
_entity_poly.entity_id
_entity_poly.type
_entity_poly.pdbx_seq_one_letter_code
_entity_poly.pdbx_strand_id
1 'polypeptide(L)' 'QKTTGTVTLVGFDAAKKIAVIKAVRTATGLGLRESKELVESLPRQLKKDIALEEAKKLVEDIEAAGGTVKLD' A
#
# COMPACT_ATOMS: atom_id res chain seq x y z
N GLN A 1 21.13 4.14 12.27
CA GLN A 1 20.75 3.93 10.85
C GLN A 1 19.42 3.18 10.87
N LYS A 2 18.31 3.77 10.41
CA LYS A 2 17.06 3.01 10.21
C LYS A 2 17.19 2.29 8.88
N THR A 3 17.42 0.98 8.93
CA THR A 3 17.48 0.08 7.77
C THR A 3 16.10 -0.42 7.35
N THR A 4 15.05 0.01 8.06
CA THR A 4 13.66 -0.35 7.81
C THR A 4 12.82 0.86 7.41
N GLY A 5 11.82 0.61 6.57
CA GLY A 5 10.84 1.57 6.10
C GLY A 5 9.41 1.12 6.41
N THR A 6 8.51 2.09 6.46
CA THR A 6 7.07 1.93 6.64
C THR A 6 6.34 2.48 5.43
N VAL A 7 5.44 1.68 4.84
CA VAL A 7 4.64 2.08 3.69
C VAL A 7 3.21 2.32 4.13
N THR A 8 2.73 3.55 3.93
CA THR A 8 1.39 3.99 4.29
C THR A 8 0.63 4.41 3.04
N LEU A 9 -0.52 3.82 2.77
CA LEU A 9 -1.43 4.27 1.72
C LEU A 9 -2.12 5.56 2.20
N VAL A 10 -1.95 6.65 1.46
CA VAL A 10 -2.50 7.98 1.81
C VAL A 10 -3.56 8.44 0.81
N GLY A 11 -3.61 7.84 -0.38
CA GLY A 11 -4.51 8.23 -1.46
C GLY A 11 -4.65 7.12 -2.49
N PHE A 12 -5.62 7.24 -3.39
CA PHE A 12 -5.68 6.48 -4.63
C PHE A 12 -6.60 7.16 -5.65
N ASP A 13 -6.40 6.85 -6.92
CA ASP A 13 -7.31 7.23 -8.00
C ASP A 13 -8.59 6.39 -7.93
N ALA A 14 -9.73 7.04 -7.75
CA ALA A 14 -11.04 6.40 -7.66
C ALA A 14 -11.38 5.54 -8.90
N ALA A 15 -10.91 5.92 -10.10
CA ALA A 15 -11.09 5.14 -11.32
C ALA A 15 -10.28 3.82 -11.29
N LYS A 16 -9.19 3.79 -10.52
CA LYS A 16 -8.30 2.63 -10.35
C LYS A 16 -8.51 1.90 -9.02
N LYS A 17 -9.57 2.21 -8.28
CA LYS A 17 -9.86 1.63 -6.95
C LYS A 17 -9.74 0.10 -6.91
N ILE A 18 -10.25 -0.61 -7.92
CA ILE A 18 -10.16 -2.08 -7.98
C ILE A 18 -8.71 -2.55 -8.15
N ALA A 19 -7.90 -1.86 -8.95
CA ALA A 19 -6.49 -2.18 -9.13
C ALA A 19 -5.70 -1.97 -7.83
N VAL A 20 -5.97 -0.87 -7.11
CA VAL A 20 -5.35 -0.59 -5.81
C VAL A 20 -5.76 -1.63 -4.76
N ILE A 21 -7.03 -2.02 -4.69
CA ILE A 21 -7.48 -3.10 -3.78
C ILE A 21 -6.75 -4.42 -4.09
N LYS A 22 -6.53 -4.75 -5.36
CA LYS A 22 -5.76 -5.94 -5.75
C LYS A 22 -4.29 -5.83 -5.31
N ALA A 23 -3.65 -4.69 -5.52
CA ALA A 23 -2.26 -4.47 -5.13
C ALA A 23 -2.09 -4.52 -3.59
N VAL A 24 -2.97 -3.86 -2.84
CA VAL A 24 -3.01 -3.93 -1.37
C VAL A 24 -3.24 -5.35 -0.88
N ARG A 25 -4.14 -6.10 -1.51
CA ARG A 25 -4.40 -7.51 -1.19
C ARG A 25 -3.15 -8.37 -1.40
N THR A 26 -2.48 -8.23 -2.53
CA THR A 26 -1.23 -8.97 -2.81
C THR A 26 -0.13 -8.58 -1.82
N ALA A 27 -0.03 -7.31 -1.46
CA ALA A 27 0.97 -6.80 -0.53
C ALA A 27 0.77 -7.29 0.90
N THR A 28 -0.48 -7.31 1.37
CA THR A 28 -0.82 -7.55 2.79
C THR A 28 -1.31 -8.97 3.07
N GLY A 29 -1.73 -9.71 2.04
CA GLY A 29 -2.33 -11.04 2.15
C GLY A 29 -3.76 -11.04 2.72
N LEU A 30 -4.36 -9.88 2.92
CA LEU A 30 -5.70 -9.74 3.50
C LEU A 30 -6.82 -10.29 2.60
N GLY A 31 -7.98 -10.57 3.19
CA GLY A 31 -9.19 -10.90 2.44
C GLY A 31 -9.66 -9.73 1.56
N LEU A 32 -10.56 -10.00 0.59
CA LEU A 32 -11.12 -8.97 -0.29
C LEU A 32 -11.86 -7.88 0.51
N ARG A 33 -12.60 -8.27 1.53
CA ARG A 33 -13.34 -7.36 2.41
C ARG A 33 -12.39 -6.45 3.18
N GLU A 34 -11.40 -7.04 3.86
CA GLU A 34 -10.41 -6.31 4.65
C GLU A 34 -9.58 -5.36 3.78
N SER A 35 -9.18 -5.81 2.58
CA SER A 35 -8.42 -4.98 1.64
C SER A 35 -9.24 -3.77 1.16
N LYS A 36 -10.55 -3.96 0.94
CA LYS A 36 -11.45 -2.88 0.57
C LYS A 36 -11.61 -1.87 1.71
N GLU A 37 -11.86 -2.35 2.93
CA GLU A 37 -11.98 -1.49 4.13
C GLU A 37 -10.68 -0.72 4.38
N LEU A 38 -9.51 -1.35 4.17
CA LEU A 38 -8.20 -0.71 4.29
C LEU A 38 -8.04 0.45 3.30
N VAL A 39 -8.32 0.20 2.02
CA VAL A 39 -8.23 1.22 0.96
C VAL A 39 -9.23 2.36 1.18
N GLU A 40 -10.40 2.09 1.77
CA GLU A 40 -11.40 3.12 2.09
C GLU A 40 -11.08 3.91 3.37
N SER A 41 -10.17 3.41 4.23
CA SER A 41 -9.84 3.99 5.54
C SER A 41 -8.54 4.80 5.54
N LEU A 42 -8.28 5.57 4.49
CA LEU A 42 -7.05 6.35 4.35
C LEU A 42 -6.96 7.49 5.39
N PRO A 43 -5.74 7.84 5.87
CA PRO A 43 -4.47 7.16 5.60
C PRO A 43 -4.31 5.86 6.42
N ARG A 44 -3.75 4.82 5.80
CA ARG A 44 -3.64 3.48 6.40
C ARG A 44 -2.32 2.79 6.09
N GLN A 45 -1.70 2.21 7.12
CA GLN A 45 -0.40 1.54 7.02
C GLN A 45 -0.57 0.16 6.33
N LEU A 46 0.25 -0.11 5.31
CA LEU A 46 0.24 -1.37 4.54
C LEU A 46 1.24 -2.38 5.12
N LYS A 47 2.49 -1.95 5.25
CA LYS A 47 3.58 -2.73 5.84
C LYS A 47 4.47 -1.83 6.67
N LYS A 48 5.08 -2.41 7.72
CA LYS A 48 5.98 -1.73 8.64
C LYS A 48 7.22 -2.56 8.88
N ASP A 49 8.31 -1.87 9.23
CA ASP A 49 9.58 -2.51 9.57
C ASP A 49 10.15 -3.41 8.45
N ILE A 50 9.84 -3.10 7.19
CA ILE A 50 10.36 -3.84 6.02
C ILE A 50 11.64 -3.20 5.51
N ALA A 51 12.48 -3.98 4.81
CA ALA A 51 13.70 -3.45 4.23
C ALA A 51 13.39 -2.28 3.26
N LEU A 52 14.24 -1.26 3.21
CA LEU A 52 14.03 -0.09 2.31
C LEU A 52 13.86 -0.50 0.84
N GLU A 53 14.56 -1.54 0.39
CA GLU A 53 14.42 -2.12 -0.95
C GLU A 53 13.02 -2.69 -1.19
N GLU A 54 12.48 -3.44 -0.22
CA GLU A 54 11.12 -3.99 -0.29
C GLU A 54 10.08 -2.87 -0.21
N ALA A 55 10.33 -1.86 0.63
CA ALA A 55 9.45 -0.71 0.79
C ALA A 55 9.33 0.10 -0.51
N LYS A 56 10.45 0.34 -1.20
CA LYS A 56 10.47 1.02 -2.50
C LYS A 56 9.73 0.21 -3.57
N LYS A 57 9.98 -1.09 -3.67
CA LYS A 57 9.24 -1.95 -4.62
C LYS A 57 7.74 -1.93 -4.36
N LEU A 58 7.34 -2.02 -3.10
CA LEU A 58 5.94 -1.95 -2.72
C LEU A 58 5.32 -0.59 -3.07
N VAL A 59 6.09 0.49 -2.92
CA VAL A 59 5.66 1.83 -3.31
C VAL A 59 5.41 1.89 -4.81
N GLU A 60 6.37 1.44 -5.63
CA GLU A 60 6.25 1.41 -7.08
C GLU A 60 5.05 0.56 -7.55
N ASP A 61 4.84 -0.62 -6.97
CA ASP A 61 3.72 -1.51 -7.31
C ASP A 61 2.36 -0.86 -7.01
N ILE A 62 2.24 -0.18 -5.86
CA ILE A 62 1.01 0.49 -5.45
C ILE A 62 0.77 1.74 -6.30
N GLU A 63 1.79 2.54 -6.60
CA GLU A 63 1.69 3.73 -7.45
C GLU A 63 1.34 3.37 -8.89
N ALA A 64 1.93 2.31 -9.44
CA ALA A 64 1.58 1.77 -10.75
C ALA A 64 0.10 1.33 -10.81
N ALA A 65 -0.43 0.79 -9.72
CA ALA A 65 -1.84 0.44 -9.59
C ALA A 65 -2.77 1.66 -9.41
N GLY A 66 -2.23 2.86 -9.22
CA GLY A 66 -2.98 4.11 -9.01
C GLY A 66 -3.20 4.48 -7.54
N GLY A 67 -2.47 3.86 -6.61
CA GLY A 67 -2.40 4.26 -5.22
C GLY A 67 -1.41 5.40 -5.01
N THR A 68 -1.53 6.10 -3.90
CA THR A 68 -0.55 7.08 -3.44
C THR A 68 -0.10 6.64 -2.06
N VAL A 69 1.21 6.45 -1.91
CA VAL A 69 1.80 5.93 -0.68
C VAL A 69 2.86 6.89 -0.15
N LYS A 70 3.02 6.87 1.16
CA LYS A 70 4.07 7.58 1.88
C LYS A 70 5.03 6.57 2.47
N LEU A 71 6.32 6.78 2.22
CA LEU A 71 7.41 6.01 2.80
C LEU A 71 7.99 6.79 3.99
N ASP A 72 7.97 6.18 5.18
CA ASP A 72 8.50 6.71 6.45
C ASP A 72 9.59 5.81 7.05
#